data_AF-A0AAN7BCF7-F1
#
_entry.id   AF-A0AAN7BCF7-F1
#
_cell.length_a   1.000
_cell.length_b   1.000
_cell.length_c   1.000
_cell.angle_alpha   90.00
_cell.angle_beta   90.00
_cell.angle_gamma   90.00
#
_symmetry.space_group_name_H-M   'P 1'
#
loop_
_entity.id
_entity.type
_entity.pdbx_description
1 polymer ?
#
loop_
_entity_poly.entity_id
_entity_poly.type
_entity_poly.pdbx_seq_one_letter_code
_entity_poly.pdbx_strand_id
1 'polypeptide(L)'
;MAIATNDRTAEFRSIVNETKRRQNTKPGAQRLLNDAQRRDANGEGRPKRSEFARKAAEVGRGISGTMAKLEKLAQLAKKKTLFDDRPVEINELTFIIKQDLSALNEEIRGLQALSKRLHPKPDQEGENNKNILLLLQGKLGDVSANFKDVLEIRTKNIQASRSRTEAFVSSVGQHAHASLQQSASPLYGTPARGTPSPAADLISLNPMGDQQLQLQMMEEGQNTYIQQRGQAIEAIESTINELGSIFGQLAAMVSEQSEMIERIDANTEDVVDNVEGAQKELLKYWSRVSGNRWLLAKMFGVLMIFFLLWSSRIMSSMANKTYTLNTGHQIPAIGLGTWQSEPGKVKEAVLYALKAGYRLIDAAYCYGNEDEVGAGLKEAFAQGILKSRADVFVVSKVWATYTTRCELGLDKSLQSLGLDYVDLYLVHWPLLMNPAGNDDRFPKLGNGERDIIWGFNHVDCWKQMERLVASGKTRAIGVCNYSKPYLEQLLPYATIIPAVNQIENHPALPQQEIVDLCKAKGIHIMAYSPLGSTGGPLFKAEPVIKIAQKHGVKPAAVLLSYHYPRKSTVLAKSTNPERIKENLTSLIELDQEDISLLDEYSNNLVKEGKVQRYVYPPFGVKFGFPDKP
;
A
#
# COMPACT_ATOMS: atom_id res chain seq x y z
N MET A 1 3.05 18.41 -70.92
CA MET A 1 3.11 18.51 -69.45
C MET A 1 3.08 19.99 -69.07
N ALA A 2 1.92 20.51 -68.68
CA ALA A 2 1.80 21.90 -68.22
C ALA A 2 2.00 21.91 -66.70
N ILE A 3 3.10 22.50 -66.24
CA ILE A 3 3.38 22.71 -64.81
C ILE A 3 2.66 24.00 -64.42
N ALA A 4 1.60 23.88 -63.62
CA ALA A 4 0.91 25.02 -63.05
C ALA A 4 1.81 25.69 -61.99
N THR A 5 2.28 26.90 -62.27
CA THR A 5 2.96 27.76 -61.30
C THR A 5 1.92 28.40 -60.38
N ASN A 6 1.88 27.96 -59.11
CA ASN A 6 1.02 28.57 -58.11
C ASN A 6 1.56 29.95 -57.71
N ASP A 7 0.73 30.98 -57.88
CA ASP A 7 1.00 32.34 -57.45
C ASP A 7 0.92 32.44 -55.90
N ARG A 8 2.07 32.67 -55.26
CA ARG A 8 2.23 32.81 -53.80
C ARG A 8 2.33 34.27 -53.35
N THR A 9 1.94 35.23 -54.20
CA THR A 9 2.04 36.66 -53.91
C THR A 9 1.22 37.07 -52.68
N ALA A 10 0.11 36.39 -52.40
CA ALA A 10 -0.72 36.65 -51.22
C ALA A 10 -0.03 36.28 -49.90
N GLU A 11 0.65 35.14 -49.85
CA GLU A 11 1.42 34.71 -48.66
C GLU A 11 2.60 35.67 -48.40
N PHE A 12 3.29 36.09 -49.45
CA PHE A 12 4.39 37.05 -49.32
C PHE A 12 3.91 38.40 -48.77
N ARG A 13 2.76 38.91 -49.24
CA ARG A 13 2.18 40.16 -48.72
C ARG A 13 1.76 40.05 -47.25
N SER A 14 1.28 38.87 -46.82
CA SER A 14 0.93 38.62 -45.42
C SER A 14 2.16 38.72 -44.51
N ILE A 15 3.25 38.05 -44.89
CA ILE A 15 4.50 38.02 -44.12
C ILE A 15 5.13 39.43 -44.04
N VAL A 16 5.10 40.19 -45.14
CA VAL A 16 5.60 41.58 -45.16
C VAL A 16 4.79 42.49 -44.23
N ASN A 17 3.46 42.33 -44.19
CA ASN A 17 2.59 43.10 -43.30
C ASN A 17 2.80 42.74 -41.82
N GLU A 18 3.04 41.46 -41.51
CA GLU A 18 3.36 41.02 -40.15
C GLU A 18 4.72 41.57 -39.69
N THR A 19 5.71 41.59 -40.58
CA THR A 19 7.05 42.13 -40.29
C THR A 19 7.02 43.65 -40.10
N LYS A 20 6.21 44.37 -40.88
CA LYS A 20 5.95 45.81 -40.68
C LYS A 20 5.24 46.09 -39.35
N ARG A 21 4.30 45.24 -38.92
CA ARG A 21 3.67 45.35 -37.59
C ARG A 21 4.68 45.19 -36.46
N ARG A 22 5.64 44.27 -36.59
CA ARG A 22 6.72 44.08 -35.60
C ARG A 22 7.73 45.23 -35.56
N GLN A 23 7.96 45.91 -36.67
CA GLN A 23 8.88 47.07 -36.71
C GLN A 23 8.25 48.36 -36.16
N ASN A 24 6.92 48.52 -36.21
CA ASN A 24 6.23 49.70 -35.69
C ASN A 24 5.94 49.66 -34.17
N THR A 25 6.17 48.54 -33.49
CA THR A 25 6.20 48.47 -32.03
C THR A 25 7.62 48.80 -31.55
N LYS A 26 7.85 50.06 -31.14
CA LYS A 26 9.06 50.44 -30.40
C LYS A 26 9.23 49.50 -29.18
N PRO A 27 10.44 49.03 -28.87
CA PRO A 27 10.69 48.35 -27.61
C PRO A 27 10.50 49.38 -26.49
N GLY A 28 9.37 49.32 -25.80
CA GLY A 28 9.21 49.99 -24.52
C GLY A 28 10.26 49.40 -23.59
N ALA A 29 11.21 50.23 -23.15
CA ALA A 29 12.19 49.86 -22.16
C ALA A 29 11.46 49.24 -20.96
N GLN A 30 11.61 47.93 -20.78
CA GLN A 30 11.15 47.23 -19.61
C GLN A 30 12.02 47.74 -18.46
N ARG A 31 11.56 48.80 -17.79
CA ARG A 31 12.13 49.29 -16.55
C ARG A 31 12.13 48.12 -15.58
N LEU A 32 13.30 47.53 -15.37
CA LEU A 32 13.55 46.63 -14.25
C LEU A 32 13.06 47.34 -12.99
N LEU A 33 12.19 46.66 -12.24
CA LEU A 33 11.62 47.14 -10.98
C LEU A 33 12.75 47.69 -10.09
N ASN A 34 12.54 48.88 -9.53
CA ASN A 34 13.51 49.49 -8.61
C ASN A 34 13.62 48.62 -7.34
N ASP A 35 14.75 48.63 -6.63
CA ASP A 35 14.98 47.74 -5.48
C ASP A 35 13.93 47.87 -4.36
N ALA A 36 13.23 49.01 -4.28
CA ALA A 36 12.06 49.19 -3.41
C ALA A 36 10.83 48.35 -3.86
N GLN A 37 10.57 48.26 -5.17
CA GLN A 37 9.46 47.48 -5.74
C GLN A 37 9.74 45.97 -5.73
N ARG A 38 11.02 45.56 -5.75
CA ARG A 38 11.41 44.16 -5.54
C ARG A 38 11.21 43.70 -4.10
N ARG A 39 11.36 44.60 -3.11
CA ARG A 39 11.09 44.28 -1.70
C ARG A 39 9.60 44.09 -1.44
N ASP A 40 8.74 44.88 -2.08
CA ASP A 40 7.28 44.69 -2.02
C ASP A 40 6.82 43.39 -2.73
N ALA A 41 7.49 43.01 -3.83
CA ALA A 41 7.20 41.76 -4.55
C ALA A 41 7.68 40.49 -3.80
N ASN A 42 8.71 40.61 -2.95
CA ASN A 42 9.28 39.50 -2.17
C ASN A 42 8.64 39.30 -0.79
N GLY A 43 7.54 40.00 -0.47
CA GLY A 43 6.62 39.57 0.58
C GLY A 43 7.24 39.41 1.99
N GLU A 44 8.05 40.36 2.45
CA GLU A 44 8.50 40.42 3.86
C GLU A 44 7.46 41.06 4.81
N GLY A 45 6.18 41.02 4.43
CA GLY A 45 5.06 41.20 5.34
C GLY A 45 4.17 39.98 5.26
N ARG A 46 3.95 39.26 6.37
CA ARG A 46 2.91 38.22 6.42
C ARG A 46 1.64 38.79 5.76
N PRO A 47 1.10 38.18 4.71
CA PRO A 47 -0.09 38.73 4.06
C PRO A 47 -1.18 38.79 5.12
N LYS A 48 -1.66 40.00 5.41
CA LYS A 48 -2.83 40.20 6.27
C LYS A 48 -3.98 39.50 5.56
N ARG A 49 -4.28 38.25 5.96
CA ARG A 49 -5.43 37.49 5.44
C ARG A 49 -6.65 38.41 5.50
N SER A 50 -7.37 38.51 4.38
CA SER A 50 -8.63 39.24 4.36
C SER A 50 -9.53 38.74 5.50
N GLU A 51 -10.33 39.62 6.09
CA GLU A 51 -11.19 39.26 7.21
C GLU A 51 -12.09 38.06 6.85
N PHE A 52 -12.55 38.02 5.59
CA PHE A 52 -13.27 36.90 5.00
C PHE A 52 -12.43 35.61 5.00
N ALA A 53 -11.19 35.63 4.48
CA ALA A 53 -10.33 34.45 4.44
C ALA A 53 -9.97 33.93 5.85
N ARG A 54 -9.86 34.81 6.84
CA ARG A 54 -9.62 34.41 8.24
C ARG A 54 -10.83 33.68 8.82
N LYS A 55 -12.04 34.22 8.65
CA LYS A 55 -13.28 33.60 9.11
C LYS A 55 -13.61 32.32 8.34
N ALA A 56 -13.39 32.28 7.03
CA ALA A 56 -13.55 31.08 6.21
C ALA A 56 -12.61 29.95 6.63
N ALA A 57 -11.36 30.27 7.00
CA ALA A 57 -10.41 29.29 7.54
C ALA A 57 -10.77 28.81 8.96
N GLU A 58 -11.50 29.61 9.74
CA GLU A 58 -12.03 29.22 11.05
C GLU A 58 -13.18 28.22 10.89
N VAL A 59 -14.15 28.53 10.01
CA VAL A 59 -15.23 27.62 9.62
C VAL A 59 -14.68 26.31 9.08
N GLY A 60 -13.69 26.35 8.17
CA GLY A 60 -13.07 25.15 7.62
C GLY A 60 -12.38 24.27 8.67
N ARG A 61 -11.75 24.88 9.70
CA ARG A 61 -11.19 24.14 10.83
C ARG A 61 -12.28 23.54 11.73
N GLY A 62 -13.36 24.28 11.96
CA GLY A 62 -14.53 23.79 12.70
C GLY A 62 -15.16 22.58 12.02
N ILE A 63 -15.43 22.64 10.71
CA ILE A 63 -15.94 21.50 9.91
C ILE A 63 -15.03 20.28 10.04
N SER A 64 -13.71 20.47 9.91
CA SER A 64 -12.73 19.38 10.03
C SER A 64 -12.74 18.76 11.44
N GLY A 65 -12.85 19.59 12.49
CA GLY A 65 -12.95 19.13 13.87
C GLY A 65 -14.24 18.33 14.14
N THR A 66 -15.37 18.80 13.61
CA THR A 66 -16.66 18.09 13.71
C THR A 66 -16.62 16.76 12.97
N MET A 67 -15.95 16.69 11.81
CA MET A 67 -15.77 15.44 11.05
C MET A 67 -14.99 14.39 11.85
N ALA A 68 -13.95 14.79 12.60
CA ALA A 68 -13.21 13.87 13.46
C ALA A 68 -14.06 13.33 14.63
N LYS A 69 -14.90 14.18 15.24
CA LYS A 69 -15.86 13.74 16.27
C LYS A 69 -16.90 12.77 15.68
N LEU A 70 -17.37 13.05 14.47
CA LEU A 70 -18.31 12.19 13.74
C LEU A 70 -17.71 10.82 13.43
N GLU A 71 -16.44 10.75 13.03
CA GLU A 71 -15.76 9.47 12.79
C GLU A 71 -15.67 8.63 14.08
N LYS A 72 -15.37 9.26 15.22
CA LYS A 72 -15.38 8.60 16.53
C LYS A 72 -16.78 8.09 16.90
N LEU A 73 -17.83 8.87 16.65
CA LEU A 73 -19.22 8.44 16.82
C LEU A 73 -19.56 7.26 15.91
N ALA A 74 -19.13 7.28 14.64
CA ALA A 74 -19.36 6.19 13.69
C ALA A 74 -18.69 4.88 14.12
N GLN A 75 -17.48 4.95 14.70
CA GLN A 75 -16.80 3.78 15.27
C GLN A 75 -17.56 3.19 16.45
N LEU A 76 -18.10 4.04 17.35
CA LEU A 76 -18.90 3.59 18.48
C LEU A 76 -20.25 3.01 18.03
N ALA A 77 -20.91 3.66 17.07
CA ALA A 77 -22.20 3.22 16.53
C ALA A 77 -22.12 1.87 15.79
N LYS A 78 -20.96 1.51 15.21
CA LYS A 78 -20.75 0.24 14.49
C LYS A 78 -20.43 -0.96 15.38
N LYS A 79 -20.11 -0.77 16.66
CA LYS A 79 -19.83 -1.90 17.58
C LYS A 79 -21.13 -2.67 17.88
N LYS A 80 -21.13 -3.98 17.58
CA LYS A 80 -22.29 -4.88 17.76
C LYS A 80 -22.20 -5.71 19.05
N THR A 81 -21.71 -5.13 20.14
CA THR A 81 -21.52 -5.86 21.41
C THR A 81 -22.81 -5.87 22.23
N LEU A 82 -23.14 -7.03 22.80
CA LEU A 82 -24.38 -7.22 23.57
C LEU A 82 -24.34 -6.52 24.95
N PHE A 83 -23.14 -6.29 25.49
CA PHE A 83 -22.91 -5.86 26.89
C PHE A 83 -22.00 -4.63 27.05
N ASP A 84 -21.51 -4.06 25.94
CA ASP A 84 -20.47 -3.03 25.92
C ASP A 84 -20.91 -1.79 25.13
N ASP A 85 -22.21 -1.51 25.15
CA ASP A 85 -22.77 -0.29 24.58
C ASP A 85 -22.52 0.86 25.57
N ARG A 86 -21.87 1.95 25.14
CA ARG A 86 -21.61 3.14 25.96
C ARG A 86 -22.60 4.24 25.59
N PRO A 87 -23.87 4.19 26.03
CA PRO A 87 -24.91 5.11 25.60
C PRO A 87 -24.63 6.56 26.00
N VAL A 88 -23.96 6.78 27.14
CA VAL A 88 -23.64 8.13 27.63
C VAL A 88 -22.66 8.85 26.69
N GLU A 89 -21.54 8.21 26.33
CA GLU A 89 -20.55 8.79 25.42
C GLU A 89 -21.13 9.07 24.02
N ILE A 90 -22.03 8.19 23.54
CA ILE A 90 -22.71 8.34 22.25
C ILE A 90 -23.66 9.53 22.28
N ASN A 91 -24.45 9.68 23.36
CA ASN A 91 -25.38 10.79 23.51
C ASN A 91 -24.66 12.13 23.65
N GLU A 92 -23.57 12.18 24.41
CA GLU A 92 -22.72 13.36 24.55
C GLU A 92 -22.09 13.77 23.21
N LEU A 93 -21.51 12.82 22.47
CA LEU A 93 -20.94 13.10 21.15
C LEU A 93 -22.01 13.56 20.14
N THR A 94 -23.19 12.94 20.17
CA THR A 94 -24.32 13.34 19.33
C THR A 94 -24.75 14.77 19.62
N PHE A 95 -24.83 15.14 20.91
CA PHE A 95 -25.16 16.50 21.32
C PHE A 95 -24.09 17.52 20.90
N ILE A 96 -22.80 17.20 21.10
CA ILE A 96 -21.68 18.07 20.71
C ILE A 96 -21.67 18.29 19.19
N ILE A 97 -21.83 17.22 18.39
CA ILE A 97 -21.85 17.31 16.93
C ILE A 97 -23.05 18.15 16.46
N LYS A 98 -24.22 17.96 17.07
CA LYS A 98 -25.42 18.78 16.79
C LYS A 98 -25.16 20.27 17.05
N GLN A 99 -24.54 20.59 18.18
CA GLN A 99 -24.20 21.96 18.55
C GLN A 99 -23.19 22.57 17.57
N ASP A 100 -22.14 21.81 17.22
CA ASP A 100 -21.11 22.24 16.27
C ASP A 100 -21.71 22.50 14.87
N LEU A 101 -22.58 21.60 14.38
CA LEU A 101 -23.23 21.77 13.08
C LEU A 101 -24.13 23.01 13.03
N SER A 102 -24.87 23.26 14.11
CA SER A 102 -25.71 24.46 14.22
C SER A 102 -24.88 25.74 14.25
N ALA A 103 -23.77 25.75 15.01
CA ALA A 103 -22.87 26.89 15.07
C ALA A 103 -22.19 27.17 13.72
N LEU A 104 -21.71 26.12 13.04
CA LEU A 104 -21.10 26.22 11.71
C LEU A 104 -22.08 26.75 10.66
N ASN A 105 -23.34 26.36 10.73
CA ASN A 105 -24.38 26.87 9.84
C ASN A 105 -24.59 28.39 10.02
N GLU A 106 -24.61 28.88 11.26
CA GLU A 106 -24.69 30.32 11.55
C GLU A 106 -23.43 31.08 11.12
N GLU A 107 -22.24 30.51 11.29
CA GLU A 107 -20.99 31.12 10.82
C GLU A 107 -20.93 31.24 9.30
N ILE A 108 -21.43 30.24 8.56
CA ILE A 108 -21.54 30.28 7.09
C ILE A 108 -22.53 31.37 6.65
N ARG A 109 -23.66 31.54 7.34
CA ARG A 109 -24.59 32.65 7.08
C ARG A 109 -23.92 34.00 7.31
N GLY A 110 -23.17 34.13 8.40
CA GLY A 110 -22.38 35.32 8.70
C GLY A 110 -21.36 35.64 7.61
N LEU A 111 -20.68 34.61 7.07
CA LEU A 111 -19.76 34.75 5.94
C LEU A 111 -20.46 35.15 4.63
N GLN A 112 -21.64 34.59 4.35
CA GLN A 112 -22.43 34.94 3.17
C GLN A 112 -22.91 36.40 3.23
N ALA A 113 -23.36 36.86 4.40
CA ALA A 113 -23.72 38.26 4.62
C ALA A 113 -22.50 39.20 4.47
N LEU A 114 -21.34 38.78 4.98
CA LEU A 114 -20.09 39.53 4.86
C LEU A 114 -19.61 39.61 3.39
N SER A 115 -19.74 38.51 2.64
CA SER A 115 -19.43 38.49 1.20
C SER A 115 -20.36 39.40 0.41
N LYS A 116 -21.67 39.38 0.68
CA LYS A 116 -22.66 40.28 0.04
C LYS A 116 -22.37 41.76 0.38
N ARG A 117 -21.84 42.06 1.57
CA ARG A 117 -21.51 43.44 2.00
C ARG A 117 -20.19 43.97 1.43
N LEU A 118 -19.16 43.13 1.33
CA LEU A 118 -17.83 43.53 0.84
C LEU A 118 -17.79 43.69 -0.68
N HIS A 119 -18.52 42.84 -1.42
CA HIS A 119 -18.50 42.82 -2.88
C HIS A 119 -19.93 42.91 -3.46
N PRO A 120 -20.55 44.11 -3.45
CA PRO A 120 -21.89 44.34 -4.01
C PRO A 120 -21.92 44.40 -5.54
N LYS A 121 -20.74 44.45 -6.21
CA LYS A 121 -20.58 44.43 -7.67
C LYS A 121 -19.74 43.20 -8.07
N PRO A 122 -19.92 42.65 -9.29
CA PRO A 122 -19.14 41.49 -9.73
C PRO A 122 -17.67 41.87 -9.91
N ASP A 123 -16.81 41.31 -9.07
CA ASP A 123 -15.36 41.41 -9.12
C ASP A 123 -14.70 40.03 -8.91
N GLN A 124 -13.45 39.90 -9.35
CA GLN A 124 -12.72 38.63 -9.31
C GLN A 124 -12.55 38.09 -7.87
N GLU A 125 -12.42 38.98 -6.89
CA GLU A 125 -12.32 38.60 -5.48
C GLU A 125 -13.67 38.14 -4.92
N GLY A 126 -14.78 38.75 -5.31
CA GLY A 126 -16.13 38.32 -4.97
C GLY A 126 -16.47 36.96 -5.57
N GLU A 127 -16.04 36.66 -6.80
CA GLU A 127 -16.19 35.32 -7.40
C GLU A 127 -15.40 34.25 -6.65
N ASN A 128 -14.15 34.55 -6.28
CA ASN A 128 -13.34 33.64 -5.48
C ASN A 128 -13.95 33.40 -4.09
N ASN A 129 -14.47 34.44 -3.44
CA ASN A 129 -15.13 34.34 -2.14
C ASN A 129 -16.44 33.52 -2.24
N LYS A 130 -17.20 33.65 -3.32
CA LYS A 130 -18.38 32.83 -3.61
C LYS A 130 -18.03 31.36 -3.83
N ASN A 131 -16.98 31.05 -4.58
CA ASN A 131 -16.51 29.68 -4.77
C ASN A 131 -16.08 29.02 -3.45
N ILE A 132 -15.43 29.78 -2.57
CA ILE A 132 -15.06 29.30 -1.22
C ILE A 132 -16.32 29.04 -0.37
N LEU A 133 -17.36 29.88 -0.47
CA LEU A 133 -18.63 29.65 0.23
C LEU A 133 -19.32 28.37 -0.24
N LEU A 134 -19.39 28.15 -1.55
CA LEU A 134 -19.99 26.95 -2.12
C LEU A 134 -19.24 25.68 -1.66
N LEU A 135 -17.91 25.73 -1.60
CA LEU A 135 -17.09 24.62 -1.10
C LEU A 135 -17.34 24.33 0.38
N LEU A 136 -17.43 25.38 1.22
CA LEU A 136 -17.70 25.22 2.65
C LEU A 136 -19.12 24.71 2.93
N GLN A 137 -20.11 25.22 2.18
CA GLN A 137 -21.50 24.76 2.23
C GLN A 137 -21.62 23.29 1.82
N GLY A 138 -20.96 22.89 0.73
CA GLY A 138 -20.90 21.50 0.28
C GLY A 138 -20.29 20.58 1.34
N LYS A 139 -19.14 20.96 1.91
CA LYS A 139 -18.49 20.19 2.99
C LYS A 139 -19.36 20.07 4.24
N LEU A 140 -20.06 21.14 4.64
CA LEU A 140 -20.99 21.07 5.79
C LEU A 140 -22.20 20.16 5.48
N GLY A 141 -22.69 20.18 4.24
CA GLY A 141 -23.71 19.27 3.74
C GLY A 141 -23.27 17.80 3.84
N ASP A 142 -22.05 17.49 3.39
CA ASP A 142 -21.48 16.14 3.48
C ASP A 142 -21.31 15.66 4.93
N VAL A 143 -20.84 16.52 5.84
CA VAL A 143 -20.71 16.16 7.27
C VAL A 143 -22.08 15.92 7.89
N SER A 144 -23.08 16.73 7.55
CA SER A 144 -24.45 16.55 8.03
C SER A 144 -25.05 15.25 7.50
N ALA A 145 -24.76 14.88 6.23
CA ALA A 145 -25.28 13.65 5.60
C ALA A 145 -24.69 12.41 6.26
N ASN A 146 -23.38 12.41 6.45
CA ASN A 146 -22.69 11.35 7.17
C ASN A 146 -23.18 11.23 8.63
N PHE A 147 -23.52 12.34 9.29
CA PHE A 147 -24.07 12.31 10.63
C PHE A 147 -25.46 11.65 10.67
N LYS A 148 -26.34 11.98 9.72
CA LYS A 148 -27.63 11.31 9.57
C LYS A 148 -27.46 9.80 9.36
N ASP A 149 -26.57 9.39 8.48
CA ASP A 149 -26.33 7.97 8.20
C ASP A 149 -25.84 7.20 9.45
N VAL A 150 -24.97 7.82 10.25
CA VAL A 150 -24.48 7.23 11.51
C VAL A 150 -25.62 7.08 12.52
N LEU A 151 -26.51 8.07 12.63
CA LEU A 151 -27.68 8.00 13.49
C LEU A 151 -28.67 6.91 13.03
N GLU A 152 -28.91 6.76 11.73
CA GLU A 152 -29.75 5.68 11.20
C GLU A 152 -29.17 4.28 11.46
N ILE A 153 -27.86 4.11 11.29
CA ILE A 153 -27.16 2.86 11.63
C ILE A 153 -27.32 2.57 13.13
N ARG A 154 -27.21 3.60 13.97
CA ARG A 154 -27.39 3.46 15.41
C ARG A 154 -28.82 3.05 15.77
N THR A 155 -29.83 3.69 15.18
CA THR A 155 -31.24 3.31 15.37
C THR A 155 -31.48 1.85 15.02
N LYS A 156 -30.96 1.38 13.87
CA LYS A 156 -31.03 -0.03 13.46
C LYS A 156 -30.33 -0.96 14.44
N ASN A 157 -29.17 -0.57 14.97
CA ASN A 157 -28.43 -1.37 15.93
C ASN A 157 -29.13 -1.47 17.30
N ILE A 158 -29.75 -0.38 17.77
CA ILE A 158 -30.55 -0.37 19.01
C ILE A 158 -31.80 -1.24 18.83
N GLN A 159 -32.52 -1.12 17.72
CA GLN A 159 -33.69 -1.95 17.41
C GLN A 159 -33.33 -3.45 17.31
N ALA A 160 -32.22 -3.77 16.63
CA ALA A 160 -31.75 -5.16 16.53
C ALA A 160 -31.26 -5.71 17.88
N SER A 161 -30.68 -4.86 18.75
CA SER A 161 -30.35 -5.29 20.11
C SER A 161 -31.60 -5.52 20.94
N ARG A 162 -32.62 -4.67 20.81
CA ARG A 162 -33.90 -4.82 21.51
C ARG A 162 -34.58 -6.13 21.12
N SER A 163 -34.72 -6.44 19.83
CA SER A 163 -35.35 -7.69 19.38
C SER A 163 -34.59 -8.94 19.84
N ARG A 164 -33.25 -8.89 19.86
CA ARG A 164 -32.43 -9.99 20.42
C ARG A 164 -32.63 -10.16 21.93
N THR A 165 -32.71 -9.08 22.68
CA THR A 165 -32.97 -9.12 24.12
C THR A 165 -34.38 -9.64 24.40
N GLU A 166 -35.40 -9.19 23.66
CA GLU A 166 -36.78 -9.68 23.76
C GLU A 166 -36.87 -11.19 23.42
N ALA A 167 -36.17 -11.65 22.37
CA ALA A 167 -36.11 -13.07 22.00
C ALA A 167 -35.38 -13.92 23.05
N PHE A 168 -34.27 -13.41 23.61
CA PHE A 168 -33.55 -14.07 24.69
C PHE A 168 -34.42 -14.20 25.95
N VAL A 169 -35.06 -13.10 26.38
CA VAL A 169 -35.95 -13.08 27.54
C VAL A 169 -37.15 -14.02 27.34
N SER A 170 -37.75 -14.04 26.15
CA SER A 170 -38.81 -14.97 25.79
C SER A 170 -38.35 -16.44 25.87
N SER A 171 -37.14 -16.75 25.40
CA SER A 171 -36.58 -18.11 25.48
C SER A 171 -36.27 -18.56 26.92
N VAL A 172 -35.80 -17.64 27.77
CA VAL A 172 -35.55 -17.93 29.19
C VAL A 172 -36.87 -18.13 29.95
N GLY A 173 -37.91 -17.36 29.62
CA GLY A 173 -39.27 -17.57 30.15
C GLY A 173 -39.88 -18.92 29.75
N GLN A 174 -39.61 -19.40 28.52
CA GLN A 174 -40.03 -20.73 28.08
C GLN A 174 -39.25 -21.87 28.77
N HIS A 175 -37.95 -21.69 29.00
CA HIS A 175 -37.14 -22.69 29.70
C HIS A 175 -37.45 -22.79 31.20
N ALA A 176 -37.86 -21.70 31.86
CA ALA A 176 -38.30 -21.72 33.26
C ALA A 176 -39.61 -22.50 33.45
N HIS A 177 -40.50 -22.53 32.44
CA HIS A 177 -41.74 -23.31 32.48
C HIS A 177 -41.55 -24.81 32.17
N ALA A 178 -40.48 -25.20 31.46
CA ALA A 178 -40.22 -26.58 31.08
C ALA A 178 -39.59 -27.44 32.20
N SER A 179 -38.97 -26.83 33.21
CA SER A 179 -38.30 -27.53 34.32
C SER A 179 -39.22 -27.99 35.47
N LEU A 180 -40.54 -27.79 35.37
CA LEU A 180 -41.53 -28.24 36.38
C LEU A 180 -42.33 -29.48 35.96
N GLN A 181 -42.09 -30.06 34.78
CA GLN A 181 -42.73 -31.29 34.33
C GLN A 181 -41.74 -32.17 33.56
N GLN A 182 -40.95 -32.99 34.28
CA GLN A 182 -40.52 -34.34 33.88
C GLN A 182 -39.38 -34.83 34.78
N SER A 183 -39.71 -35.61 35.82
CA SER A 183 -38.76 -36.51 36.46
C SER A 183 -39.40 -37.88 36.64
N ALA A 184 -39.48 -38.64 35.56
CA ALA A 184 -39.71 -40.08 35.60
C ALA A 184 -38.97 -40.72 34.42
N SER A 185 -37.76 -41.23 34.66
CA SER A 185 -37.08 -42.11 33.72
C SER A 185 -36.63 -43.38 34.46
N PRO A 186 -37.20 -44.57 34.13
CA PRO A 186 -36.99 -45.81 34.86
C PRO A 186 -35.89 -46.63 34.19
N LEU A 187 -34.62 -46.49 34.61
CA LEU A 187 -33.56 -47.31 34.01
C LEU A 187 -32.29 -47.49 34.86
N TYR A 188 -32.43 -47.53 36.18
CA TYR A 188 -31.41 -48.10 37.06
C TYR A 188 -32.05 -49.07 38.05
N GLY A 189 -32.05 -50.35 37.69
CA GLY A 189 -32.38 -51.45 38.57
C GLY A 189 -31.20 -52.41 38.64
N THR A 190 -30.58 -52.53 39.81
CA THR A 190 -29.82 -53.73 40.23
C THR A 190 -29.92 -53.87 41.76
N PRO A 191 -29.82 -55.10 42.32
CA PRO A 191 -30.49 -55.47 43.57
C PRO A 191 -29.59 -55.46 44.82
N ALA A 192 -30.27 -55.53 45.97
CA ALA A 192 -29.83 -55.31 47.35
C ALA A 192 -28.84 -56.31 47.95
N ARG A 193 -28.03 -55.86 48.94
CA ARG A 193 -27.81 -56.53 50.25
C ARG A 193 -27.00 -55.70 51.28
N GLY A 194 -27.52 -55.56 52.52
CA GLY A 194 -26.72 -55.59 53.78
C GLY A 194 -26.46 -54.30 54.60
N THR A 195 -27.41 -53.91 55.48
CA THR A 195 -27.36 -53.36 56.87
C THR A 195 -26.03 -52.90 57.56
N PRO A 196 -26.04 -52.12 58.70
CA PRO A 196 -26.94 -51.02 59.17
C PRO A 196 -26.23 -49.76 59.82
N SER A 197 -26.91 -48.59 59.84
CA SER A 197 -26.99 -47.40 60.78
C SER A 197 -25.86 -46.97 61.79
N PRO A 198 -25.92 -45.79 62.49
CA PRO A 198 -26.74 -44.54 62.40
C PRO A 198 -25.98 -43.17 62.64
N ALA A 199 -26.67 -42.02 62.46
CA ALA A 199 -26.61 -40.71 63.21
C ALA A 199 -26.96 -39.53 62.25
N ALA A 200 -28.10 -38.84 62.34
CA ALA A 200 -28.58 -37.85 63.33
C ALA A 200 -27.96 -36.45 63.20
N ASP A 201 -28.77 -35.49 62.71
CA ASP A 201 -28.91 -34.05 63.07
C ASP A 201 -29.44 -33.23 61.86
N LEU A 202 -30.71 -32.81 61.83
CA LEU A 202 -31.38 -31.67 62.50
C LEU A 202 -31.48 -30.39 61.62
N ILE A 203 -32.74 -30.02 61.34
CA ILE A 203 -33.31 -28.67 61.19
C ILE A 203 -33.24 -27.98 59.80
N SER A 204 -34.36 -28.14 59.07
CA SER A 204 -35.24 -27.10 58.47
C SER A 204 -34.64 -25.75 58.04
N LEU A 205 -34.84 -25.38 56.77
CA LEU A 205 -35.26 -24.03 56.37
C LEU A 205 -35.90 -24.06 54.96
N ASN A 206 -37.08 -23.46 54.87
CA ASN A 206 -37.99 -23.40 53.74
C ASN A 206 -37.69 -22.13 52.89
N PRO A 207 -37.33 -22.19 51.59
CA PRO A 207 -37.15 -21.01 50.76
C PRO A 207 -38.18 -20.98 49.63
N MET A 208 -39.44 -20.68 49.94
CA MET A 208 -40.49 -20.44 48.91
C MET A 208 -40.92 -18.96 48.84
N GLY A 209 -40.35 -18.07 49.66
CA GLY A 209 -40.64 -16.62 49.65
C GLY A 209 -39.65 -15.79 48.83
N ASP A 210 -38.37 -16.13 48.83
CA ASP A 210 -37.32 -15.29 48.22
C ASP A 210 -37.29 -15.40 46.68
N GLN A 211 -37.74 -16.52 46.12
CA GLN A 211 -37.67 -16.75 44.67
C GLN A 211 -38.71 -15.93 43.89
N GLN A 212 -39.86 -15.63 44.50
CA GLN A 212 -40.92 -14.85 43.87
C GLN A 212 -40.65 -13.34 43.96
N LEU A 213 -40.02 -12.87 45.04
CA LEU A 213 -39.57 -11.48 45.17
C LEU A 213 -38.42 -11.17 44.19
N GLN A 214 -37.53 -12.14 43.94
CA GLN A 214 -36.42 -12.00 43.00
C GLN A 214 -36.88 -11.94 41.53
N LEU A 215 -37.95 -12.64 41.18
CA LEU A 215 -38.59 -12.57 39.86
C LEU A 215 -39.27 -11.21 39.62
N GLN A 216 -39.92 -10.65 40.64
CA GLN A 216 -40.60 -9.36 40.54
C GLN A 216 -39.61 -8.18 40.44
N MET A 217 -38.47 -8.25 41.13
CA MET A 217 -37.38 -7.27 40.96
C MET A 217 -36.68 -7.38 39.60
N MET A 218 -36.65 -8.58 38.97
CA MET A 218 -36.14 -8.72 37.60
C MET A 218 -37.10 -8.15 36.56
N GLU A 219 -38.43 -8.25 36.76
CA GLU A 219 -39.42 -7.60 35.90
C GLU A 219 -39.37 -6.05 36.00
N GLU A 220 -39.19 -5.49 37.19
CA GLU A 220 -39.07 -4.02 37.36
C GLU A 220 -37.79 -3.46 36.71
N GLY A 221 -36.65 -4.13 36.86
CA GLY A 221 -35.39 -3.76 36.20
C GLY A 221 -35.43 -3.93 34.67
N GLN A 222 -36.22 -4.87 34.17
CA GLN A 222 -36.43 -5.09 32.73
C GLN A 222 -37.29 -3.99 32.08
N ASN A 223 -38.36 -3.56 32.75
CA ASN A 223 -39.23 -2.50 32.25
C ASN A 223 -38.50 -1.16 32.15
N THR A 224 -37.62 -0.85 33.12
CA THR A 224 -36.78 0.36 33.07
C THR A 224 -35.79 0.36 31.91
N TYR A 225 -35.19 -0.79 31.60
CA TYR A 225 -34.25 -0.92 30.47
C TYR A 225 -34.91 -0.75 29.10
N ILE A 226 -36.09 -1.34 28.90
CA ILE A 226 -36.85 -1.23 27.65
C ILE A 226 -37.33 0.23 27.46
N GLN A 227 -37.77 0.88 28.54
CA GLN A 227 -38.22 2.26 28.52
C GLN A 227 -37.09 3.25 28.18
N GLN A 228 -35.91 3.11 28.80
CA GLN A 228 -34.74 3.95 28.51
C GLN A 228 -34.28 3.84 27.04
N ARG A 229 -34.38 2.64 26.45
CA ARG A 229 -34.04 2.43 25.03
C ARG A 229 -35.10 2.97 24.07
N GLY A 230 -36.37 2.93 24.45
CA GLY A 230 -37.46 3.59 23.72
C GLY A 230 -37.25 5.11 23.65
N GLN A 231 -36.96 5.73 24.79
CA GLN A 231 -36.65 7.17 24.88
C GLN A 231 -35.41 7.56 24.06
N ALA A 232 -34.37 6.71 24.02
CA ALA A 232 -33.19 6.95 23.21
C ALA A 232 -33.46 6.93 21.70
N ILE A 233 -34.35 6.04 21.22
CA ILE A 233 -34.75 6.00 19.80
C ILE A 233 -35.54 7.26 19.43
N GLU A 234 -36.49 7.66 20.26
CA GLU A 234 -37.30 8.86 20.03
C GLU A 234 -36.44 10.14 20.00
N ALA A 235 -35.44 10.24 20.87
CA ALA A 235 -34.48 11.34 20.87
C ALA A 235 -33.61 11.38 19.60
N ILE A 236 -33.21 10.22 19.07
CA ILE A 236 -32.45 10.13 17.81
C ILE A 236 -33.33 10.52 16.62
N GLU A 237 -34.58 10.05 16.56
CA GLU A 237 -35.54 10.41 15.50
C GLU A 237 -35.85 11.91 15.49
N SER A 238 -36.04 12.52 16.67
CA SER A 238 -36.16 13.97 16.80
C SER A 238 -34.93 14.71 16.25
N THR A 239 -33.72 14.21 16.55
CA THR A 239 -32.47 14.80 16.05
C THR A 239 -32.33 14.67 14.53
N ILE A 240 -32.77 13.55 13.93
CA ILE A 240 -32.80 13.35 12.48
C ILE A 240 -33.77 14.34 11.81
N ASN A 241 -34.93 14.57 12.41
CA ASN A 241 -35.91 15.53 11.90
C ASN A 241 -35.39 16.97 11.97
N GLU A 242 -34.72 17.35 13.06
CA GLU A 242 -34.08 18.67 13.19
C GLU A 242 -32.94 18.87 12.19
N LEU A 243 -32.12 17.84 11.94
CA LEU A 243 -31.10 17.86 10.89
C LEU A 243 -31.72 18.07 9.51
N GLY A 244 -32.88 17.46 9.24
CA GLY A 244 -33.66 17.69 8.02
C GLY A 244 -33.97 19.17 7.78
N SER A 245 -34.27 19.92 8.84
CA SER A 245 -34.47 21.38 8.76
C SER A 245 -33.18 22.13 8.38
N ILE A 246 -32.03 21.73 8.95
CA ILE A 246 -30.71 22.29 8.61
C ILE A 246 -30.36 22.00 7.14
N PHE A 247 -30.66 20.80 6.64
CA PHE A 247 -30.50 20.45 5.21
C PHE A 247 -31.38 21.28 4.30
N GLY A 248 -32.65 21.48 4.65
CA GLY A 248 -33.56 22.32 3.88
C GLY A 248 -33.04 23.75 3.77
N GLN A 249 -32.49 24.29 4.87
CA GLN A 249 -31.90 25.63 4.90
C GLN A 249 -30.61 25.72 4.06
N LEU A 250 -29.73 24.71 4.11
CA LEU A 250 -28.53 24.65 3.27
C LEU A 250 -28.88 24.50 1.78
N ALA A 251 -29.87 23.65 1.46
CA ALA A 251 -30.32 23.43 0.09
C ALA A 251 -30.96 24.71 -0.51
N ALA A 252 -31.80 25.40 0.27
CA ALA A 252 -32.36 26.70 -0.14
C ALA A 252 -31.26 27.74 -0.39
N MET A 253 -30.23 27.77 0.45
CA MET A 253 -29.10 28.68 0.34
C MET A 253 -28.23 28.42 -0.91
N VAL A 254 -28.02 27.14 -1.26
CA VAL A 254 -27.30 26.74 -2.49
C VAL A 254 -28.16 27.00 -3.74
N SER A 255 -29.48 26.81 -3.62
CA SER A 255 -30.44 27.08 -4.71
C SER A 255 -30.58 28.58 -5.02
N GLU A 256 -30.69 29.45 -4.01
CA GLU A 256 -30.77 30.92 -4.17
C GLU A 256 -29.52 31.48 -4.89
N GLN A 257 -28.36 30.82 -4.71
CA GLN A 257 -27.12 31.19 -5.39
C GLN A 257 -26.99 30.60 -6.79
N SER A 258 -27.66 29.48 -7.07
CA SER A 258 -27.73 28.88 -8.40
C SER A 258 -28.64 29.66 -9.35
N GLU A 259 -29.66 30.36 -8.83
CA GLU A 259 -30.57 31.22 -9.60
C GLU A 259 -29.94 32.52 -10.13
N MET A 260 -28.75 32.90 -9.65
CA MET A 260 -27.99 34.05 -10.17
C MET A 260 -26.92 33.63 -11.21
N ILE A 261 -27.09 32.46 -11.84
CA ILE A 261 -26.28 31.97 -12.96
C ILE A 261 -26.98 32.24 -14.31
N GLU A 262 -28.23 32.70 -14.35
CA GLU A 262 -28.91 33.04 -15.62
C GLU A 262 -28.45 34.38 -16.27
N ARG A 263 -27.57 35.15 -15.63
CA ARG A 263 -26.98 36.36 -16.24
C ARG A 263 -25.57 36.17 -16.78
N ILE A 264 -25.06 34.94 -16.73
CA ILE A 264 -23.80 34.57 -17.39
C ILE A 264 -24.06 34.20 -18.87
N ASP A 265 -25.29 33.91 -19.28
CA ASP A 265 -25.62 33.52 -20.67
C ASP A 265 -25.37 34.60 -21.72
N ALA A 266 -25.36 35.89 -21.36
CA ALA A 266 -25.14 36.97 -22.31
C ALA A 266 -23.69 37.05 -22.85
N ASN A 267 -22.73 36.38 -22.20
CA ASN A 267 -21.36 36.23 -22.73
C ASN A 267 -21.06 34.79 -23.17
N THR A 268 -21.84 33.80 -22.73
CA THR A 268 -21.71 32.43 -23.21
C THR A 268 -22.31 32.26 -24.60
N GLU A 269 -23.34 33.02 -24.99
CA GLU A 269 -23.94 32.96 -26.33
C GLU A 269 -22.92 33.29 -27.44
N ASP A 270 -22.12 34.36 -27.28
CA ASP A 270 -21.07 34.71 -28.25
C ASP A 270 -19.95 33.66 -28.33
N VAL A 271 -19.66 32.97 -27.22
CA VAL A 271 -18.68 31.88 -27.19
C VAL A 271 -19.29 30.62 -27.81
N VAL A 272 -20.56 30.32 -27.55
CA VAL A 272 -21.30 29.20 -28.12
C VAL A 272 -21.45 29.37 -29.63
N ASP A 273 -21.80 30.56 -30.13
CA ASP A 273 -21.89 30.83 -31.57
C ASP A 273 -20.55 30.68 -32.28
N ASN A 274 -19.47 31.15 -31.66
CA ASN A 274 -18.11 30.95 -32.18
C ASN A 274 -17.66 29.49 -32.12
N VAL A 275 -18.04 28.76 -31.06
CA VAL A 275 -17.75 27.33 -30.90
C VAL A 275 -18.60 26.48 -31.85
N GLU A 276 -19.87 26.82 -32.09
CA GLU A 276 -20.75 26.17 -33.07
C GLU A 276 -20.30 26.46 -34.50
N GLY A 277 -19.82 27.69 -34.77
CA GLY A 277 -19.18 28.05 -36.02
C GLY A 277 -17.90 27.24 -36.27
N ALA A 278 -17.04 27.13 -35.25
CA ALA A 278 -15.85 26.29 -35.29
C ALA A 278 -16.21 24.80 -35.42
N GLN A 279 -17.26 24.34 -34.73
CA GLN A 279 -17.76 22.97 -34.80
C GLN A 279 -18.33 22.66 -36.19
N LYS A 280 -19.04 23.58 -36.84
CA LYS A 280 -19.49 23.43 -38.23
C LYS A 280 -18.33 23.31 -39.20
N GLU A 281 -17.27 24.11 -39.04
CA GLU A 281 -16.07 24.00 -39.86
C GLU A 281 -15.29 22.70 -39.57
N LEU A 282 -15.22 22.27 -38.31
CA LEU A 282 -14.64 20.99 -37.91
C LEU A 282 -15.47 19.81 -38.43
N LEU A 283 -16.80 19.91 -38.49
CA LEU A 283 -17.68 18.90 -39.06
C LEU A 283 -17.58 18.83 -40.58
N LYS A 284 -17.37 19.95 -41.27
CA LYS A 284 -17.03 19.98 -42.71
C LYS A 284 -15.67 19.35 -42.97
N TYR A 285 -14.68 19.63 -42.14
CA TYR A 285 -13.36 19.00 -42.24
C TYR A 285 -13.45 17.50 -41.91
N TRP A 286 -14.20 17.15 -40.87
CA TRP A 286 -14.45 15.77 -40.45
C TRP A 286 -15.22 14.98 -41.50
N SER A 287 -16.22 15.54 -42.17
CA SER A 287 -16.93 14.85 -43.27
C SER A 287 -16.03 14.64 -44.49
N ARG A 288 -15.13 15.57 -44.76
CA ARG A 288 -14.10 15.46 -45.81
C ARG A 288 -13.03 14.41 -45.49
N VAL A 289 -12.67 14.29 -44.21
CA VAL A 289 -11.69 13.31 -43.71
C VAL A 289 -12.33 11.93 -43.51
N SER A 290 -13.57 11.85 -43.03
CA SER A 290 -14.30 10.60 -42.77
C SER A 290 -14.85 9.95 -44.04
N GLY A 291 -15.15 10.76 -45.07
CA GLY A 291 -15.45 10.26 -46.41
C GLY A 291 -14.25 9.55 -47.06
N ASN A 292 -13.02 9.85 -46.63
CA ASN A 292 -11.81 9.21 -47.13
C ASN A 292 -11.46 7.98 -46.27
N ARG A 293 -12.25 6.91 -46.43
CA ARG A 293 -12.06 5.62 -45.73
C ARG A 293 -10.63 5.10 -45.81
N TRP A 294 -9.91 5.43 -46.88
CA TRP A 294 -8.52 5.02 -47.09
C TRP A 294 -7.50 5.83 -46.26
N LEU A 295 -7.74 7.12 -46.04
CA LEU A 295 -6.91 7.94 -45.17
C LEU A 295 -7.06 7.51 -43.69
N LEU A 296 -8.30 7.25 -43.26
CA LEU A 296 -8.59 6.71 -41.94
C LEU A 296 -7.91 5.35 -41.71
N ALA A 297 -8.02 4.43 -42.68
CA ALA A 297 -7.34 3.14 -42.59
C ALA A 297 -5.81 3.27 -42.50
N LYS A 298 -5.22 4.25 -43.21
CA LYS A 298 -3.79 4.53 -43.13
C LYS A 298 -3.37 5.14 -41.80
N MET A 299 -4.10 6.11 -41.28
CA MET A 299 -3.80 6.72 -39.98
C MET A 299 -3.95 5.70 -38.85
N PHE A 300 -5.01 4.89 -38.89
CA PHE A 300 -5.23 3.82 -37.92
C PHE A 300 -4.17 2.73 -38.05
N GLY A 301 -3.76 2.38 -39.27
CA GLY A 301 -2.65 1.47 -39.53
C GLY A 301 -1.32 1.99 -38.97
N VAL A 302 -1.00 3.27 -39.18
CA VAL A 302 0.24 3.89 -38.65
C VAL A 302 0.20 3.98 -37.13
N LEU A 303 -0.92 4.38 -36.53
CA LEU A 303 -1.06 4.42 -35.07
C LEU A 303 -1.03 3.01 -34.46
N MET A 304 -1.64 2.03 -35.09
CA MET A 304 -1.62 0.65 -34.62
C MET A 304 -0.22 0.04 -34.74
N ILE A 305 0.50 0.33 -35.83
CA ILE A 305 1.91 -0.05 -36.00
C ILE A 305 2.77 0.67 -34.96
N PHE A 306 2.55 1.96 -34.73
CA PHE A 306 3.27 2.72 -33.70
C PHE A 306 3.00 2.16 -32.30
N PHE A 307 1.74 1.87 -31.97
CA PHE A 307 1.35 1.33 -30.67
C PHE A 307 1.87 -0.10 -30.46
N LEU A 308 1.83 -0.95 -31.49
CA LEU A 308 2.40 -2.31 -31.45
C LEU A 308 3.92 -2.28 -31.33
N LEU A 309 4.60 -1.42 -32.09
CA LEU A 309 6.06 -1.29 -32.04
C LEU A 309 6.54 -0.62 -30.75
N TRP A 310 5.79 0.33 -30.19
CA TRP A 310 6.19 1.08 -29.00
C TRP A 310 5.86 0.35 -27.70
N SER A 311 4.68 -0.27 -27.57
CA SER A 311 4.33 -1.11 -26.41
C SER A 311 5.24 -2.34 -26.28
N SER A 312 5.63 -2.95 -27.41
CA SER A 312 6.57 -4.07 -27.41
C SER A 312 7.99 -3.66 -27.02
N ARG A 313 8.44 -2.43 -27.34
CA ARG A 313 9.81 -1.98 -27.08
C ARG A 313 10.07 -1.54 -25.64
N ILE A 314 9.09 -0.89 -24.98
CA ILE A 314 9.26 -0.40 -23.60
C ILE A 314 9.14 -1.54 -22.58
N MET A 315 8.15 -2.44 -22.72
CA MET A 315 8.01 -3.62 -21.86
C MET A 315 9.19 -4.61 -21.99
N SER A 316 9.93 -4.57 -23.11
CA SER A 316 11.08 -5.45 -23.36
C SER A 316 12.40 -4.94 -22.76
N SER A 317 12.51 -3.65 -22.42
CA SER A 317 13.76 -3.00 -21.98
C SER A 317 14.18 -3.38 -20.55
N MET A 318 13.27 -3.26 -19.58
CA MET A 318 13.61 -3.47 -18.16
C MET A 318 13.73 -4.94 -17.77
N ALA A 319 12.85 -5.80 -18.26
CA ALA A 319 12.83 -7.23 -17.95
C ALA A 319 14.14 -7.95 -18.34
N ASN A 320 14.81 -7.48 -19.40
CA ASN A 320 16.05 -8.05 -19.92
C ASN A 320 17.31 -7.31 -19.44
N LYS A 321 17.16 -6.34 -18.52
CA LYS A 321 18.29 -5.55 -18.04
C LYS A 321 19.27 -6.44 -17.27
N THR A 322 20.56 -6.22 -17.52
CA THR A 322 21.65 -6.91 -16.82
C THR A 322 22.60 -5.88 -16.19
N TYR A 323 23.35 -6.33 -15.19
CA TYR A 323 24.44 -5.59 -14.56
C TYR A 323 25.73 -6.38 -14.68
N THR A 324 26.87 -5.69 -14.70
CA THR A 324 28.20 -6.31 -14.74
C THR A 324 28.74 -6.44 -13.33
N LEU A 325 29.05 -7.67 -12.92
CA LEU A 325 29.74 -7.96 -11.67
C LEU A 325 31.22 -7.58 -11.76
N ASN A 326 31.92 -7.45 -10.63
CA ASN A 326 33.37 -7.23 -10.60
C ASN A 326 34.19 -8.35 -11.28
N THR A 327 33.60 -9.53 -11.46
CA THR A 327 34.17 -10.65 -12.24
C THR A 327 34.04 -10.47 -13.76
N GLY A 328 33.31 -9.46 -14.22
CA GLY A 328 32.96 -9.25 -15.63
C GLY A 328 31.73 -10.03 -16.10
N HIS A 329 31.21 -10.98 -15.30
CA HIS A 329 29.99 -11.71 -15.62
C HIS A 329 28.75 -10.82 -15.54
N GLN A 330 27.77 -11.09 -16.40
CA GLN A 330 26.50 -10.39 -16.40
C GLN A 330 25.48 -11.07 -15.49
N ILE A 331 24.83 -10.28 -14.64
CA ILE A 331 23.75 -10.73 -13.77
C ILE A 331 22.43 -10.06 -14.19
N PRO A 332 21.33 -10.81 -14.37
CA PRO A 332 20.02 -10.20 -14.61
C PRO A 332 19.57 -9.27 -13.47
N ALA A 333 18.86 -8.20 -13.81
CA ALA A 333 18.37 -7.22 -12.86
C ALA A 333 17.20 -7.75 -12.00
N ILE A 334 16.48 -8.76 -12.48
CA ILE A 334 15.40 -9.42 -11.76
C ILE A 334 15.55 -10.93 -11.80
N GLY A 335 15.24 -11.58 -10.69
CA GLY A 335 15.27 -13.03 -10.56
C GLY A 335 14.09 -13.59 -9.77
N LEU A 336 13.86 -14.90 -9.94
CA LEU A 336 12.88 -15.63 -9.15
C LEU A 336 13.53 -16.10 -7.85
N GLY A 337 12.99 -15.69 -6.70
CA GLY A 337 13.34 -16.28 -5.42
C GLY A 337 12.54 -17.56 -5.15
N THR A 338 13.20 -18.59 -4.60
CA THR A 338 12.56 -19.90 -4.33
C THR A 338 12.34 -20.20 -2.84
N TRP A 339 12.70 -19.27 -1.93
CA TRP A 339 12.53 -19.43 -0.50
C TRP A 339 11.05 -19.53 -0.07
N GLN A 340 10.75 -20.46 0.84
CA GLN A 340 9.39 -20.74 1.36
C GLN A 340 8.33 -20.98 0.29
N SER A 341 8.73 -21.53 -0.86
CA SER A 341 7.76 -22.10 -1.79
C SER A 341 7.27 -23.45 -1.27
N GLU A 342 5.96 -23.69 -1.37
CA GLU A 342 5.37 -24.96 -0.91
C GLU A 342 6.00 -26.16 -1.63
N PRO A 343 6.23 -27.27 -0.93
CA PRO A 343 6.68 -28.50 -1.57
C PRO A 343 5.77 -28.89 -2.75
N GLY A 344 6.38 -29.29 -3.86
CA GLY A 344 5.69 -29.66 -5.10
C GLY A 344 5.26 -28.48 -5.98
N LYS A 345 5.41 -27.22 -5.54
CA LYS A 345 5.09 -26.03 -6.35
C LYS A 345 6.31 -25.35 -6.96
N VAL A 346 7.52 -25.66 -6.50
CA VAL A 346 8.73 -24.94 -6.91
C VAL A 346 9.09 -25.27 -8.35
N LYS A 347 8.98 -26.54 -8.72
CA LYS A 347 9.22 -27.01 -10.09
C LYS A 347 8.41 -26.22 -11.12
N GLU A 348 7.10 -26.12 -10.91
CA GLU A 348 6.18 -25.40 -11.80
C GLU A 348 6.49 -23.90 -11.84
N ALA A 349 6.78 -23.31 -10.67
CA ALA A 349 7.12 -21.89 -10.58
C ALA A 349 8.40 -21.54 -11.34
N VAL A 350 9.45 -22.38 -11.22
CA VAL A 350 10.72 -22.22 -11.96
C VAL A 350 10.48 -22.35 -13.46
N LEU A 351 9.79 -23.41 -13.90
CA LEU A 351 9.49 -23.61 -15.31
C LEU A 351 8.69 -22.43 -15.89
N TYR A 352 7.67 -21.97 -15.17
CA TYR A 352 6.85 -20.85 -15.60
C TYR A 352 7.64 -19.54 -15.65
N ALA A 353 8.50 -19.25 -14.66
CA ALA A 353 9.35 -18.08 -14.66
C ALA A 353 10.29 -18.06 -15.88
N LEU A 354 10.92 -19.20 -16.19
CA LEU A 354 11.79 -19.33 -17.36
C LEU A 354 11.01 -19.13 -18.68
N LYS A 355 9.78 -19.66 -18.77
CA LYS A 355 8.86 -19.40 -19.90
C LYS A 355 8.49 -17.93 -20.01
N ALA A 356 8.25 -17.25 -18.89
CA ALA A 356 7.87 -15.85 -18.84
C ALA A 356 9.02 -14.90 -19.23
N GLY A 357 10.27 -15.36 -19.15
CA GLY A 357 11.46 -14.59 -19.55
C GLY A 357 12.49 -14.40 -18.45
N TYR A 358 12.28 -14.92 -17.24
CA TYR A 358 13.30 -14.88 -16.19
C TYR A 358 14.55 -15.64 -16.64
N ARG A 359 15.71 -15.08 -16.33
CA ARG A 359 17.02 -15.70 -16.56
C ARG A 359 17.88 -15.74 -15.31
N LEU A 360 17.31 -15.46 -14.13
CA LEU A 360 17.97 -15.63 -12.84
C LEU A 360 17.07 -16.44 -11.90
N ILE A 361 17.60 -17.52 -11.34
CA ILE A 361 16.94 -18.35 -10.33
C ILE A 361 17.79 -18.34 -9.06
N ASP A 362 17.22 -17.86 -7.96
CA ASP A 362 17.85 -17.87 -6.64
C ASP A 362 17.37 -19.06 -5.82
N ALA A 363 18.31 -19.94 -5.47
CA ALA A 363 18.12 -21.11 -4.63
C ALA A 363 19.08 -21.08 -3.43
N ALA A 364 18.92 -22.05 -2.52
CA ALA A 364 19.85 -22.29 -1.43
C ALA A 364 19.61 -23.67 -0.81
N TYR A 365 20.67 -24.29 -0.31
CA TYR A 365 20.61 -25.60 0.36
C TYR A 365 19.56 -25.64 1.49
N CYS A 366 19.50 -24.60 2.33
CA CYS A 366 18.60 -24.60 3.49
C CYS A 366 17.11 -24.45 3.13
N TYR A 367 16.78 -24.10 1.88
CA TYR A 367 15.40 -23.99 1.44
C TYR A 367 14.75 -25.37 1.28
N GLY A 368 15.57 -26.42 1.13
CA GLY A 368 15.09 -27.79 1.03
C GLY A 368 14.28 -28.08 -0.22
N ASN A 369 14.46 -27.29 -1.28
CA ASN A 369 13.72 -27.39 -2.53
C ASN A 369 14.63 -27.31 -3.77
N GLU A 370 15.96 -27.44 -3.61
CA GLU A 370 16.90 -27.42 -4.74
C GLU A 370 16.62 -28.56 -5.74
N ASP A 371 16.15 -29.72 -5.28
CA ASP A 371 15.73 -30.84 -6.14
C ASP A 371 14.58 -30.44 -7.09
N GLU A 372 13.60 -29.68 -6.58
CA GLU A 372 12.49 -29.19 -7.38
C GLU A 372 12.92 -28.08 -8.35
N VAL A 373 13.85 -27.22 -7.92
CA VAL A 373 14.47 -26.23 -8.80
C VAL A 373 15.22 -26.92 -9.94
N GLY A 374 16.00 -27.94 -9.63
CA GLY A 374 16.70 -28.77 -10.61
C GLY A 374 15.75 -29.46 -11.59
N ALA A 375 14.65 -30.02 -11.09
CA ALA A 375 13.61 -30.60 -11.93
C ALA A 375 12.96 -29.56 -12.88
N GLY A 376 12.73 -28.33 -12.39
CA GLY A 376 12.20 -27.23 -13.21
C GLY A 376 13.17 -26.78 -14.30
N LEU A 377 14.47 -26.69 -13.97
CA LEU A 377 15.53 -26.38 -14.93
C LEU A 377 15.66 -27.47 -15.99
N LYS A 378 15.70 -28.74 -15.58
CA LYS A 378 15.76 -29.90 -16.47
C LYS A 378 14.60 -29.91 -17.46
N GLU A 379 13.39 -29.65 -16.99
CA GLU A 379 12.21 -29.56 -17.86
C GLU A 379 12.28 -28.34 -18.81
N ALA A 380 12.83 -27.21 -18.36
CA ALA A 380 13.04 -26.05 -19.21
C ALA A 380 14.05 -26.30 -20.35
N PHE A 381 15.12 -27.06 -20.09
CA PHE A 381 16.03 -27.54 -21.14
C PHE A 381 15.35 -28.52 -22.08
N ALA A 382 14.59 -29.48 -21.55
CA ALA A 382 13.89 -30.48 -22.36
C ALA A 382 12.83 -29.87 -23.30
N GLN A 383 12.16 -28.79 -22.86
CA GLN A 383 11.18 -28.05 -23.67
C GLN A 383 11.82 -27.01 -24.62
N GLY A 384 13.15 -26.88 -24.64
CA GLY A 384 13.85 -25.91 -25.48
C GLY A 384 13.64 -24.44 -25.10
N ILE A 385 13.16 -24.17 -23.87
CA ILE A 385 12.99 -22.82 -23.33
C ILE A 385 14.36 -22.20 -23.05
N LEU A 386 15.27 -23.02 -22.53
CA LEU A 386 16.69 -22.72 -22.39
C LEU A 386 17.44 -23.52 -23.46
N LYS A 387 18.23 -22.84 -24.29
CA LYS A 387 19.03 -23.49 -25.34
C LYS A 387 20.35 -24.01 -24.78
N SER A 388 20.91 -23.31 -23.80
CA SER A 388 22.17 -23.68 -23.17
C SER A 388 22.17 -23.37 -21.67
N ARG A 389 23.02 -24.05 -20.90
CA ARG A 389 23.21 -23.75 -19.47
C ARG A 389 23.63 -22.30 -19.23
N ALA A 390 24.32 -21.67 -20.19
CA ALA A 390 24.74 -20.27 -20.10
C ALA A 390 23.57 -19.27 -20.24
N ASP A 391 22.38 -19.72 -20.66
CA ASP A 391 21.21 -18.85 -20.81
C ASP A 391 20.59 -18.45 -19.46
N VAL A 392 20.82 -19.24 -18.40
CA VAL A 392 20.25 -19.00 -17.07
C VAL A 392 21.35 -18.76 -16.04
N PHE A 393 21.14 -17.79 -15.17
CA PHE A 393 21.99 -17.47 -14.03
C PHE A 393 21.43 -18.16 -12.78
N VAL A 394 22.14 -19.14 -12.23
CA VAL A 394 21.70 -19.91 -11.06
C VAL A 394 22.53 -19.53 -9.84
N VAL A 395 21.85 -19.18 -8.75
CA VAL A 395 22.45 -18.87 -7.45
C VAL A 395 22.16 -20.00 -6.47
N SER A 396 23.17 -20.44 -5.73
CA SER A 396 22.98 -21.25 -4.51
C SER A 396 23.84 -20.69 -3.37
N LYS A 397 23.67 -21.22 -2.16
CA LYS A 397 24.26 -20.66 -0.94
C LYS A 397 24.76 -21.77 -0.01
N VAL A 398 26.01 -21.65 0.45
CA VAL A 398 26.53 -22.51 1.53
C VAL A 398 25.82 -22.18 2.83
N TRP A 399 25.19 -23.20 3.41
CA TRP A 399 24.45 -23.05 4.66
C TRP A 399 25.37 -23.11 5.89
N ALA A 400 24.90 -22.59 7.02
CA ALA A 400 25.64 -22.47 8.27
C ALA A 400 26.21 -23.79 8.84
N THR A 401 25.67 -24.95 8.47
CA THR A 401 26.20 -26.28 8.86
C THR A 401 27.33 -26.78 7.94
N TYR A 402 27.64 -26.02 6.88
CA TYR A 402 28.62 -26.34 5.84
C TYR A 402 29.69 -25.25 5.67
N THR A 403 29.70 -24.19 6.48
CA THR A 403 30.68 -23.09 6.35
C THR A 403 32.12 -23.50 6.65
N THR A 404 32.35 -24.67 7.25
CA THR A 404 33.69 -25.29 7.41
C THR A 404 34.00 -26.33 6.33
N ARG A 405 33.05 -26.66 5.47
CA ARG A 405 33.11 -27.71 4.44
C ARG A 405 32.43 -27.23 3.15
N CYS A 406 32.84 -26.06 2.66
CA CYS A 406 32.09 -25.36 1.61
C CYS A 406 32.00 -26.16 0.31
N GLU A 407 33.05 -26.91 -0.05
CA GLU A 407 33.03 -27.77 -1.24
C GLU A 407 31.96 -28.86 -1.16
N LEU A 408 31.85 -29.55 -0.02
CA LEU A 408 30.81 -30.55 0.21
C LEU A 408 29.40 -29.94 0.14
N GLY A 409 29.24 -28.72 0.67
CA GLY A 409 27.98 -27.98 0.57
C GLY A 409 27.62 -27.66 -0.88
N LEU A 410 28.60 -27.25 -1.68
CA LEU A 410 28.40 -26.96 -3.11
C LEU A 410 28.06 -28.23 -3.89
N ASP A 411 28.77 -29.33 -3.65
CA ASP A 411 28.55 -30.61 -4.32
C ASP A 411 27.14 -31.14 -4.08
N LYS A 412 26.63 -31.02 -2.84
CA LYS A 412 25.24 -31.34 -2.53
C LYS A 412 24.25 -30.49 -3.31
N SER A 413 24.45 -29.17 -3.34
CA SER A 413 23.57 -28.28 -4.09
C SER A 413 23.61 -28.56 -5.60
N LEU A 414 24.79 -28.84 -6.17
CA LEU A 414 24.94 -29.21 -7.57
C LEU A 414 24.23 -30.52 -7.90
N GLN A 415 24.35 -31.53 -7.02
CA GLN A 415 23.65 -32.80 -7.16
C GLN A 415 22.13 -32.61 -7.16
N SER A 416 21.59 -31.85 -6.19
CA SER A 416 20.16 -31.57 -6.11
C SER A 416 19.65 -30.76 -7.30
N LEU A 417 20.39 -29.74 -7.72
CA LEU A 417 20.03 -28.93 -8.90
C LEU A 417 20.20 -29.70 -10.22
N GLY A 418 20.97 -30.80 -10.22
CA GLY A 418 21.33 -31.53 -11.43
C GLY A 418 22.18 -30.69 -12.39
N LEU A 419 23.13 -29.92 -11.85
CA LEU A 419 23.99 -29.00 -12.61
C LEU A 419 25.47 -29.30 -12.35
N ASP A 420 26.32 -29.04 -13.33
CA ASP A 420 27.79 -29.14 -13.16
C ASP A 420 28.39 -27.90 -12.48
N TYR A 421 27.71 -26.75 -12.57
CA TYR A 421 28.14 -25.50 -11.95
C TYR A 421 26.97 -24.56 -11.63
N VAL A 422 27.17 -23.66 -10.66
CA VAL A 422 26.31 -22.49 -10.39
C VAL A 422 27.02 -21.19 -10.79
N ASP A 423 26.27 -20.19 -11.25
CA ASP A 423 26.86 -18.91 -11.68
C ASP A 423 27.34 -18.08 -10.48
N LEU A 424 26.67 -18.23 -9.34
CA LEU A 424 27.01 -17.54 -8.10
C LEU A 424 26.81 -18.44 -6.89
N TYR A 425 27.82 -18.56 -6.04
CA TYR A 425 27.74 -19.28 -4.77
C TYR A 425 27.97 -18.34 -3.58
N LEU A 426 27.01 -18.28 -2.65
CA LEU A 426 27.02 -17.29 -1.57
C LEU A 426 27.26 -17.92 -0.19
N VAL A 427 28.02 -17.25 0.67
CA VAL A 427 27.99 -17.54 2.11
C VAL A 427 26.65 -17.04 2.68
N HIS A 428 25.75 -17.94 3.08
CA HIS A 428 24.36 -17.55 3.42
C HIS A 428 24.27 -16.68 4.68
N TRP A 429 25.04 -16.99 5.71
CA TRP A 429 25.17 -16.23 6.95
C TRP A 429 26.62 -16.36 7.48
N PRO A 430 27.19 -15.32 8.11
CA PRO A 430 28.56 -15.35 8.63
C PRO A 430 28.64 -16.05 10.00
N LEU A 431 28.18 -17.29 10.09
CA LEU A 431 28.18 -18.09 11.32
C LEU A 431 28.39 -19.58 11.04
N LEU A 432 28.66 -20.34 12.10
CA LEU A 432 28.75 -21.81 12.06
C LEU A 432 27.73 -22.43 13.00
N MET A 433 26.88 -23.30 12.45
CA MET A 433 26.04 -24.23 13.23
C MET A 433 26.76 -25.56 13.34
N ASN A 434 26.51 -26.31 14.42
CA ASN A 434 27.16 -27.59 14.68
C ASN A 434 26.97 -28.57 13.49
N PRO A 435 28.03 -28.88 12.73
CA PRO A 435 27.94 -29.78 11.57
C PRO A 435 27.63 -31.23 11.95
N ALA A 436 27.84 -31.60 13.22
CA ALA A 436 27.56 -32.91 13.79
C ALA A 436 26.33 -32.88 14.72
N GLY A 437 25.49 -31.85 14.60
CA GLY A 437 24.27 -31.72 15.37
C GLY A 437 23.17 -32.73 14.98
N ASN A 438 22.02 -32.62 15.62
CA ASN A 438 20.88 -33.54 15.46
C ASN A 438 20.07 -33.36 14.16
N ASP A 439 20.34 -32.32 13.36
CA ASP A 439 19.72 -32.08 12.07
C ASP A 439 20.74 -31.47 11.12
N ASP A 440 20.69 -31.86 9.84
CA ASP A 440 21.65 -31.45 8.82
C ASP A 440 21.57 -29.96 8.46
N ARG A 441 20.40 -29.33 8.63
CA ARG A 441 20.16 -27.92 8.29
C ARG A 441 19.93 -27.07 9.53
N PHE A 442 19.17 -27.55 10.51
CA PHE A 442 18.75 -26.75 11.65
C PHE A 442 19.03 -27.47 12.96
N PRO A 443 20.31 -27.75 13.29
CA PRO A 443 20.65 -28.43 14.53
C PRO A 443 20.23 -27.58 15.73
N LYS A 444 19.72 -28.25 16.77
CA LYS A 444 19.22 -27.62 17.98
C LYS A 444 19.79 -28.27 19.24
N LEU A 445 20.02 -27.44 20.25
CA LEU A 445 20.31 -27.88 21.61
C LEU A 445 19.05 -28.45 22.28
N GLY A 446 19.21 -29.12 23.42
CA GLY A 446 18.09 -29.69 24.19
C GLY A 446 17.06 -28.66 24.67
N ASN A 447 17.44 -27.38 24.76
CA ASN A 447 16.56 -26.25 25.11
C ASN A 447 15.77 -25.70 23.90
N GLY A 448 15.97 -26.23 22.69
CA GLY A 448 15.30 -25.80 21.46
C GLY A 448 15.98 -24.66 20.69
N GLU A 449 17.02 -24.04 21.23
CA GLU A 449 17.84 -23.03 20.55
C GLU A 449 18.70 -23.66 19.45
N ARG A 450 19.22 -22.84 18.52
CA ARG A 450 20.15 -23.34 17.50
C ARG A 450 21.48 -23.73 18.14
N ASP A 451 22.01 -24.86 17.70
CA ASP A 451 23.33 -25.33 18.12
C ASP A 451 24.42 -24.56 17.34
N ILE A 452 24.82 -23.40 17.89
CA ILE A 452 25.80 -22.48 17.29
C ILE A 452 27.19 -22.78 17.85
N ILE A 453 28.19 -22.87 16.97
CA ILE A 453 29.60 -22.93 17.37
C ILE A 453 30.13 -21.50 17.48
N TRP A 454 30.33 -21.05 18.72
CA TRP A 454 30.89 -19.74 19.03
C TRP A 454 32.40 -19.67 18.75
N GLY A 455 32.90 -18.48 18.44
CA GLY A 455 34.33 -18.27 18.10
C GLY A 455 34.71 -18.65 16.67
N PHE A 456 33.74 -19.08 15.85
CA PHE A 456 33.95 -19.30 14.43
C PHE A 456 34.35 -18.01 13.69
N ASN A 457 35.41 -18.09 12.90
CA ASN A 457 35.86 -17.00 12.04
C ASN A 457 35.30 -17.15 10.63
N HIS A 458 34.37 -16.27 10.24
CA HIS A 458 33.76 -16.28 8.91
C HIS A 458 34.76 -16.08 7.77
N VAL A 459 35.91 -15.44 8.02
CA VAL A 459 36.99 -15.28 7.04
C VAL A 459 37.57 -16.63 6.59
N ASP A 460 37.59 -17.63 7.47
CA ASP A 460 38.10 -18.96 7.11
C ASP A 460 37.15 -19.72 6.18
N CYS A 461 35.83 -19.47 6.28
CA CYS A 461 34.86 -19.91 5.27
C CYS A 461 35.13 -19.23 3.93
N TRP A 462 35.41 -17.92 3.92
CA TRP A 462 35.70 -17.21 2.68
C TRP A 462 36.92 -17.79 1.94
N LYS A 463 38.01 -18.10 2.67
CA LYS A 463 39.18 -18.76 2.08
C LYS A 463 38.84 -20.10 1.43
N GLN A 464 37.85 -20.84 1.94
CA GLN A 464 37.36 -22.05 1.27
C GLN A 464 36.57 -21.70 0.00
N MET A 465 35.70 -20.70 0.07
CA MET A 465 34.93 -20.22 -1.09
C MET A 465 35.85 -19.80 -2.25
N GLU A 466 36.95 -19.12 -1.97
CA GLU A 466 37.94 -18.71 -2.99
C GLU A 466 38.51 -19.90 -3.77
N ARG A 467 38.74 -21.03 -3.10
CA ARG A 467 39.24 -22.26 -3.74
C ARG A 467 38.19 -22.88 -4.67
N LEU A 468 36.91 -22.67 -4.42
CA LEU A 468 35.82 -23.22 -5.25
C LEU A 468 35.74 -22.57 -6.64
N VAL A 469 36.26 -21.34 -6.79
CA VAL A 469 36.31 -20.70 -8.11
C VAL A 469 37.27 -21.47 -9.03
N ALA A 470 38.42 -21.91 -8.49
CA ALA A 470 39.41 -22.67 -9.25
C ALA A 470 38.94 -24.07 -9.65
N SER A 471 37.94 -24.65 -8.96
CA SER A 471 37.38 -25.96 -9.33
C SER A 471 36.42 -25.91 -10.52
N GLY A 472 35.99 -24.72 -10.95
CA GLY A 472 35.02 -24.54 -12.04
C GLY A 472 33.57 -24.84 -11.65
N LYS A 473 33.32 -25.33 -10.43
CA LYS A 473 31.98 -25.63 -9.89
C LYS A 473 31.16 -24.36 -9.61
N THR A 474 31.82 -23.20 -9.53
CA THR A 474 31.16 -21.90 -9.48
C THR A 474 31.92 -20.82 -10.25
N ARG A 475 31.20 -19.91 -10.92
CA ARG A 475 31.80 -18.81 -11.71
C ARG A 475 32.13 -17.59 -10.87
N ALA A 476 31.35 -17.34 -9.83
CA ALA A 476 31.54 -16.21 -8.93
C ALA A 476 31.14 -16.60 -7.50
N ILE A 477 31.80 -16.00 -6.52
CA ILE A 477 31.48 -16.17 -5.10
C ILE A 477 31.05 -14.85 -4.49
N GLY A 478 30.19 -14.92 -3.49
CA GLY A 478 29.70 -13.75 -2.79
C GLY A 478 29.24 -14.07 -1.37
N VAL A 479 28.64 -13.09 -0.74
CA VAL A 479 28.14 -13.18 0.63
C VAL A 479 26.66 -12.83 0.70
N CYS A 480 25.99 -13.24 1.77
CA CYS A 480 24.60 -12.94 2.04
C CYS A 480 24.47 -12.59 3.52
N ASN A 481 23.69 -11.56 3.83
CA ASN A 481 23.51 -11.03 5.19
C ASN A 481 24.81 -10.55 5.87
N TYR A 482 25.77 -10.03 5.09
CA TYR A 482 26.96 -9.39 5.66
C TYR A 482 26.68 -7.90 5.86
N SER A 483 26.75 -7.47 7.12
CA SER A 483 26.72 -6.06 7.50
C SER A 483 28.06 -5.38 7.22
N LYS A 484 28.11 -4.06 7.40
CA LYS A 484 29.32 -3.26 7.23
C LYS A 484 30.50 -3.79 8.09
N PRO A 485 30.35 -4.05 9.40
CA PRO A 485 31.43 -4.62 10.20
C PRO A 485 31.95 -5.98 9.69
N TYR A 486 31.07 -6.87 9.23
CA TYR A 486 31.49 -8.16 8.70
C TYR A 486 32.23 -8.03 7.36
N LEU A 487 31.80 -7.11 6.49
CA LEU A 487 32.52 -6.79 5.26
C LEU A 487 33.89 -6.18 5.55
N GLU A 488 33.98 -5.23 6.49
CA GLU A 488 35.24 -4.60 6.90
C GLU A 488 36.23 -5.60 7.51
N GLN A 489 35.74 -6.61 8.23
CA GLN A 489 36.57 -7.73 8.71
C GLN A 489 37.03 -8.66 7.58
N LEU A 490 36.19 -8.88 6.57
CA LEU A 490 36.47 -9.83 5.49
C LEU A 490 37.45 -9.27 4.45
N LEU A 491 37.20 -8.04 3.98
CA LEU A 491 37.88 -7.45 2.83
C LEU A 491 39.42 -7.42 2.91
N PRO A 492 40.07 -7.20 4.07
CA PRO A 492 41.52 -7.23 4.18
C PRO A 492 42.14 -8.60 3.86
N TYR A 493 41.38 -9.69 3.98
CA TYR A 493 41.83 -11.06 3.77
C TYR A 493 41.30 -11.70 2.49
N ALA A 494 40.39 -11.02 1.79
CA ALA A 494 39.79 -11.49 0.55
C ALA A 494 40.75 -11.27 -0.62
N THR A 495 41.27 -12.36 -1.18
CA THR A 495 42.02 -12.34 -2.45
C THR A 495 41.06 -12.12 -3.61
N ILE A 496 39.90 -12.78 -3.57
CA ILE A 496 38.78 -12.55 -4.48
C ILE A 496 37.78 -11.68 -3.74
N ILE A 497 37.55 -10.46 -4.22
CA ILE A 497 36.53 -9.58 -3.66
C ILE A 497 35.15 -10.21 -3.91
N PRO A 498 34.25 -10.29 -2.90
CA PRO A 498 32.90 -10.82 -3.11
C PRO A 498 32.21 -10.15 -4.29
N ALA A 499 31.68 -10.94 -5.22
CA ALA A 499 31.00 -10.39 -6.40
C ALA A 499 29.64 -9.78 -6.05
N VAL A 500 28.96 -10.36 -5.06
CA VAL A 500 27.63 -9.97 -4.62
C VAL A 500 27.56 -9.97 -3.09
N ASN A 501 26.84 -9.00 -2.52
CA ASN A 501 26.27 -9.10 -1.17
C ASN A 501 24.74 -9.12 -1.29
N GLN A 502 24.14 -10.27 -0.95
CA GLN A 502 22.70 -10.43 -0.98
C GLN A 502 22.09 -10.05 0.39
N ILE A 503 21.21 -9.06 0.43
CA ILE A 503 20.66 -8.50 1.68
C ILE A 503 19.16 -8.22 1.56
N GLU A 504 18.47 -8.16 2.71
CA GLU A 504 17.11 -7.64 2.77
C GLU A 504 17.14 -6.17 2.36
N ASN A 505 16.45 -5.79 1.29
CA ASN A 505 16.48 -4.41 0.85
C ASN A 505 15.15 -4.00 0.23
N HIS A 506 14.63 -2.88 0.70
CA HIS A 506 13.38 -2.27 0.27
C HIS A 506 13.26 -0.86 0.88
N PRO A 507 12.30 -0.02 0.47
CA PRO A 507 12.19 1.34 1.00
C PRO A 507 12.08 1.45 2.53
N ALA A 508 11.52 0.46 3.23
CA ALA A 508 11.49 0.45 4.70
C ALA A 508 12.79 -0.03 5.39
N LEU A 509 13.76 -0.51 4.61
CA LEU A 509 15.07 -0.99 5.07
C LEU A 509 16.11 -0.74 3.96
N PRO A 510 16.47 0.53 3.71
CA PRO A 510 17.34 0.91 2.58
C PRO A 510 18.79 0.45 2.73
N GLN A 511 19.24 0.22 3.98
CA GLN A 511 20.60 -0.23 4.33
C GLN A 511 21.73 0.56 3.64
N GLN A 512 21.61 1.89 3.59
CA GLN A 512 22.44 2.74 2.72
C GLN A 512 23.94 2.62 3.01
N GLU A 513 24.36 2.49 4.28
CA GLU A 513 25.78 2.30 4.64
C GLU A 513 26.40 1.02 4.05
N ILE A 514 25.63 -0.06 3.94
CA ILE A 514 26.07 -1.33 3.34
C ILE A 514 26.11 -1.17 1.82
N VAL A 515 25.10 -0.53 1.24
CA VAL A 515 25.03 -0.26 -0.21
C VAL A 515 26.22 0.60 -0.66
N ASP A 516 26.54 1.66 0.08
CA ASP A 516 27.65 2.57 -0.23
C ASP A 516 29.00 1.87 -0.12
N LEU A 517 29.22 1.08 0.94
CA LEU A 517 30.44 0.28 1.09
C LEU A 517 30.60 -0.74 -0.04
N CYS A 518 29.54 -1.49 -0.34
CA CYS A 518 29.54 -2.47 -1.42
C CYS A 518 29.86 -1.80 -2.76
N LYS A 519 29.21 -0.67 -3.07
CA LYS A 519 29.47 0.11 -4.28
C LYS A 519 30.92 0.59 -4.37
N ALA A 520 31.48 1.11 -3.28
CA ALA A 520 32.87 1.57 -3.23
C ALA A 520 33.89 0.44 -3.45
N LYS A 521 33.51 -0.81 -3.16
CA LYS A 521 34.36 -2.01 -3.33
C LYS A 521 34.02 -2.82 -4.59
N GLY A 522 33.08 -2.35 -5.42
CA GLY A 522 32.63 -3.07 -6.62
C GLY A 522 31.81 -4.33 -6.33
N ILE A 523 31.25 -4.46 -5.11
CA ILE A 523 30.38 -5.56 -4.71
C ILE A 523 28.95 -5.22 -5.13
N HIS A 524 28.32 -6.09 -5.92
CA HIS A 524 26.96 -5.88 -6.40
C HIS A 524 25.92 -6.19 -5.31
N ILE A 525 24.86 -5.40 -5.24
CA ILE A 525 23.77 -5.63 -4.29
C ILE A 525 22.68 -6.48 -4.95
N MET A 526 22.31 -7.56 -4.27
CA MET A 526 21.13 -8.36 -4.61
C MET A 526 20.10 -8.27 -3.48
N ALA A 527 18.93 -7.72 -3.78
CA ALA A 527 17.86 -7.48 -2.82
C ALA A 527 16.94 -8.71 -2.71
N TYR A 528 16.85 -9.29 -1.52
CA TYR A 528 15.79 -10.24 -1.17
C TYR A 528 14.70 -9.58 -0.33
N SER A 529 13.54 -10.24 -0.24
CA SER A 529 12.33 -9.74 0.43
C SER A 529 11.91 -8.31 -0.01
N PRO A 530 11.99 -7.95 -1.30
CA PRO A 530 11.73 -6.57 -1.74
C PRO A 530 10.30 -6.08 -1.46
N LEU A 531 9.38 -7.01 -1.19
CA LEU A 531 7.97 -6.74 -0.89
C LEU A 531 7.67 -6.67 0.63
N GLY A 532 8.69 -6.85 1.49
CA GLY A 532 8.53 -6.94 2.95
C GLY A 532 8.21 -8.34 3.46
N SER A 533 8.71 -9.38 2.77
CA SER A 533 8.49 -10.80 3.13
C SER A 533 7.01 -11.23 3.12
N THR A 534 6.61 -12.13 4.01
CA THR A 534 5.27 -12.73 4.08
C THR A 534 4.18 -11.68 4.25
N GLY A 535 3.17 -11.74 3.36
CA GLY A 535 1.99 -10.87 3.43
C GLY A 535 2.15 -9.49 2.79
N GLY A 536 3.35 -9.11 2.34
CA GLY A 536 3.59 -7.87 1.60
C GLY A 536 3.21 -6.58 2.35
N PRO A 537 3.70 -6.36 3.59
CA PRO A 537 3.31 -5.21 4.42
C PRO A 537 3.59 -3.86 3.74
N LEU A 538 4.60 -3.80 2.87
CA LEU A 538 4.97 -2.59 2.13
C LEU A 538 3.94 -2.18 1.07
N PHE A 539 3.00 -3.05 0.70
CA PHE A 539 1.90 -2.68 -0.20
C PHE A 539 0.98 -1.60 0.40
N LYS A 540 1.02 -1.41 1.72
CA LYS A 540 0.21 -0.43 2.44
C LYS A 540 0.94 0.89 2.70
N ALA A 541 2.21 0.99 2.33
CA ALA A 541 2.97 2.23 2.53
C ALA A 541 2.41 3.33 1.61
N GLU A 542 2.01 4.45 2.19
CA GLU A 542 1.46 5.61 1.48
C GLU A 542 2.26 6.03 0.23
N PRO A 543 3.60 6.21 0.28
CA PRO A 543 4.36 6.61 -0.91
C PRO A 543 4.33 5.55 -2.01
N VAL A 544 4.33 4.27 -1.66
CA VAL A 544 4.24 3.16 -2.62
C VAL A 544 2.88 3.16 -3.29
N ILE A 545 1.79 3.38 -2.55
CA ILE A 545 0.43 3.48 -3.10
C ILE A 545 0.31 4.69 -4.03
N LYS A 546 0.83 5.85 -3.63
CA LYS A 546 0.81 7.08 -4.46
C LYS A 546 1.51 6.88 -5.79
N ILE A 547 2.71 6.29 -5.79
CA ILE A 547 3.47 6.01 -7.02
C ILE A 547 2.75 4.94 -7.85
N ALA A 548 2.22 3.89 -7.21
CA ALA A 548 1.45 2.86 -7.90
C ALA A 548 0.23 3.44 -8.63
N GLN A 549 -0.51 4.36 -7.99
CA GLN A 549 -1.63 5.08 -8.59
C GLN A 549 -1.19 6.01 -9.73
N LYS A 550 -0.10 6.77 -9.54
CA LYS A 550 0.47 7.67 -10.58
C LYS A 550 0.79 6.90 -11.87
N HIS A 551 1.34 5.70 -11.75
CA HIS A 551 1.77 4.87 -12.89
C HIS A 551 0.74 3.83 -13.35
N GLY A 552 -0.41 3.71 -12.68
CA GLY A 552 -1.45 2.72 -13.02
C GLY A 552 -1.00 1.26 -12.84
N VAL A 553 -0.08 1.00 -11.91
CA VAL A 553 0.48 -0.35 -11.63
C VAL A 553 0.19 -0.80 -10.20
N LYS A 554 0.46 -2.08 -9.89
CA LYS A 554 0.35 -2.58 -8.51
C LYS A 554 1.54 -2.12 -7.65
N PRO A 555 1.38 -2.01 -6.32
CA PRO A 555 2.47 -1.71 -5.39
C PRO A 555 3.72 -2.59 -5.54
N ALA A 556 3.55 -3.87 -5.92
CA ALA A 556 4.65 -4.78 -6.18
C ALA A 556 5.59 -4.28 -7.29
N ALA A 557 5.04 -3.73 -8.37
CA ALA A 557 5.82 -3.17 -9.47
C ALA A 557 6.72 -2.03 -9.01
N VAL A 558 6.20 -1.12 -8.17
CA VAL A 558 6.96 0.01 -7.61
C VAL A 558 8.12 -0.50 -6.74
N LEU A 559 7.84 -1.45 -5.85
CA LEU A 559 8.84 -2.02 -4.94
C LEU A 559 9.94 -2.80 -5.68
N LEU A 560 9.61 -3.52 -6.75
CA LEU A 560 10.61 -4.18 -7.59
C LEU A 560 11.41 -3.15 -8.41
N SER A 561 10.75 -2.13 -8.93
CA SER A 561 11.36 -1.08 -9.75
C SER A 561 12.30 -0.16 -8.94
N TYR A 562 12.08 -0.02 -7.64
CA TYR A 562 12.97 0.71 -6.71
C TYR A 562 14.45 0.32 -6.83
N HIS A 563 14.73 -0.94 -7.15
CA HIS A 563 16.10 -1.46 -7.24
C HIS A 563 16.82 -1.12 -8.55
N TYR A 564 16.08 -0.76 -9.61
CA TYR A 564 16.64 -0.45 -10.92
C TYR A 564 17.50 0.83 -10.96
N PRO A 565 17.04 1.99 -10.46
CA PRO A 565 17.89 3.18 -10.39
C PRO A 565 19.07 3.00 -9.44
N ARG A 566 18.92 2.15 -8.41
CA ARG A 566 19.98 1.75 -7.47
C ARG A 566 21.01 0.78 -8.07
N LYS A 567 20.78 0.31 -9.31
CA LYS A 567 21.59 -0.71 -10.00
C LYS A 567 21.76 -1.98 -9.17
N SER A 568 20.71 -2.37 -8.45
CA SER A 568 20.66 -3.62 -7.68
C SER A 568 19.87 -4.68 -8.43
N THR A 569 20.24 -5.95 -8.27
CA THR A 569 19.39 -7.06 -8.70
C THR A 569 18.30 -7.28 -7.66
N VAL A 570 17.07 -7.55 -8.07
CA VAL A 570 15.93 -7.80 -7.16
C VAL A 570 15.37 -9.21 -7.33
N LEU A 571 15.06 -9.87 -6.22
CA LEU A 571 14.47 -11.21 -6.19
C LEU A 571 12.98 -11.16 -5.88
N ALA A 572 12.15 -11.47 -6.87
CA ALA A 572 10.70 -11.54 -6.71
C ALA A 572 10.29 -13.01 -6.47
N LYS A 573 9.91 -13.36 -5.24
CA LYS A 573 9.39 -14.71 -4.94
C LYS A 573 7.89 -14.81 -5.23
N SER A 574 7.49 -15.81 -6.00
CA SER A 574 6.09 -16.23 -6.12
C SER A 574 5.99 -17.66 -6.65
N THR A 575 4.95 -18.37 -6.26
CA THR A 575 4.53 -19.65 -6.87
C THR A 575 3.30 -19.50 -7.76
N ASN A 576 2.69 -18.32 -7.79
CA ASN A 576 1.51 -18.05 -8.60
C ASN A 576 1.94 -17.58 -10.00
N PRO A 577 1.55 -18.29 -11.07
CA PRO A 577 1.97 -17.96 -12.43
C PRO A 577 1.68 -16.52 -12.85
N GLU A 578 0.48 -16.01 -12.60
CA GLU A 578 0.09 -14.65 -12.97
C GLU A 578 0.98 -13.61 -12.28
N ARG A 579 1.28 -13.80 -10.98
CA ARG A 579 2.18 -12.90 -10.25
C ARG A 579 3.62 -12.99 -10.75
N ILE A 580 4.10 -14.18 -11.12
CA ILE A 580 5.46 -14.34 -11.68
C ILE A 580 5.60 -13.52 -12.96
N LYS A 581 4.63 -13.65 -13.87
CA LYS A 581 4.59 -12.88 -15.12
C LYS A 581 4.45 -11.40 -14.86
N GLU A 582 3.51 -11.00 -14.01
CA GLU A 582 3.25 -9.60 -13.67
C GLU A 582 4.47 -8.91 -13.05
N ASN A 583 5.18 -9.57 -12.13
CA ASN A 583 6.41 -9.05 -11.51
C ASN A 583 7.50 -8.72 -12.54
N LEU A 584 7.47 -9.38 -13.70
CA LEU A 584 8.41 -9.12 -14.80
C LEU A 584 7.88 -8.07 -15.78
N THR A 585 6.60 -8.13 -16.14
CA THR A 585 6.01 -7.30 -17.20
C THR A 585 5.56 -5.92 -16.74
N SER A 586 5.31 -5.74 -15.44
CA SER A 586 4.76 -4.50 -14.88
C SER A 586 5.82 -3.58 -14.28
N LEU A 587 7.12 -3.85 -14.51
CA LEU A 587 8.20 -2.97 -14.08
C LEU A 587 8.08 -1.59 -14.73
N ILE A 588 8.37 -0.55 -13.96
CA ILE A 588 8.23 0.86 -14.37
C ILE A 588 9.55 1.61 -14.19
N GLU A 589 9.77 2.62 -15.03
CA GLU A 589 10.86 3.56 -14.81
C GLU A 589 10.39 4.62 -13.79
N LEU A 590 11.01 4.62 -12.60
CA LEU A 590 10.74 5.62 -11.57
C LEU A 590 11.44 6.93 -11.93
N ASP A 591 10.68 8.02 -11.97
CA ASP A 591 11.24 9.35 -12.20
C ASP A 591 11.90 9.91 -10.93
N GLN A 592 12.53 11.09 -11.04
CA GLN A 592 13.24 11.70 -9.92
C GLN A 592 12.31 12.07 -8.76
N GLU A 593 11.04 12.39 -9.03
CA GLU A 593 10.05 12.70 -8.01
C GLU A 593 9.67 11.44 -7.24
N ASP A 594 9.43 10.33 -7.94
CA ASP A 594 9.10 9.03 -7.34
C ASP A 594 10.24 8.54 -6.43
N ILE A 595 11.49 8.64 -6.90
CA ILE A 595 12.67 8.27 -6.12
C ILE A 595 12.78 9.16 -4.88
N SER A 596 12.58 10.48 -5.03
CA SER A 596 12.66 11.41 -3.91
C SER A 596 11.60 11.10 -2.85
N LEU A 597 10.39 10.72 -3.26
CA LEU A 597 9.31 10.34 -2.35
C LEU A 597 9.64 9.06 -1.56
N LEU A 598 10.23 8.06 -2.22
CA LEU A 598 10.69 6.83 -1.56
C LEU A 598 11.87 7.09 -0.62
N ASP A 599 12.82 7.94 -1.03
CA ASP A 599 13.97 8.32 -0.20
C ASP A 599 13.53 9.12 1.03
N GLU A 600 12.57 10.05 0.89
CA GLU A 600 12.00 10.77 2.03
C GLU A 600 11.33 9.81 3.02
N TYR A 601 10.55 8.85 2.52
CA TYR A 601 9.96 7.79 3.34
C TYR A 601 11.01 6.97 4.10
N SER A 602 12.04 6.50 3.40
CA SER A 602 13.17 5.79 3.99
C SER A 602 13.87 6.64 5.07
N ASN A 603 14.16 7.91 4.78
CA ASN A 603 14.84 8.81 5.70
C ASN A 603 14.02 9.09 6.96
N ASN A 604 12.70 9.23 6.83
CA ASN A 604 11.81 9.42 7.97
C ASN A 604 11.79 8.18 8.87
N LEU A 605 11.72 6.97 8.29
CA LEU A 605 11.82 5.74 9.07
C LEU A 605 13.15 5.59 9.81
N VAL A 606 14.26 5.96 9.18
CA VAL A 606 15.59 5.95 9.82
C VAL A 606 15.64 6.93 10.99
N LYS A 607 15.19 8.19 10.79
CA LYS A 607 15.15 9.23 11.83
C LYS A 607 14.29 8.83 13.03
N GLU A 608 13.17 8.15 12.77
CA GLU A 608 12.24 7.70 13.80
C GLU A 608 12.64 6.37 14.46
N GLY A 609 13.71 5.71 13.98
CA GLY A 609 14.10 4.37 14.45
C GLY A 609 13.06 3.28 14.16
N LYS A 610 12.24 3.47 13.11
CA LYS A 610 11.14 2.57 12.71
C LYS A 610 11.47 1.70 11.50
N VAL A 611 12.73 1.65 11.09
CA VAL A 611 13.18 0.72 10.04
C VAL A 611 12.82 -0.71 10.42
N GLN A 612 12.28 -1.46 9.47
CA GLN A 612 11.75 -2.79 9.73
C GLN A 612 12.51 -3.83 8.93
N ARG A 613 13.18 -4.73 9.64
CA ARG A 613 13.74 -5.97 9.10
C ARG A 613 12.80 -7.13 9.39
N TYR A 614 12.36 -7.82 8.34
CA TYR A 614 11.46 -8.95 8.39
C TYR A 614 12.22 -10.29 8.50
N VAL A 615 13.47 -10.36 8.03
CA VAL A 615 14.27 -11.57 8.05
C VAL A 615 15.43 -11.41 9.04
N TYR A 616 15.20 -11.90 10.27
CA TYR A 616 16.24 -12.03 11.29
C TYR A 616 16.00 -13.33 12.09
N PRO A 617 16.56 -14.47 11.64
CA PRO A 617 16.37 -15.73 12.32
C PRO A 617 16.90 -15.67 13.78
N PRO A 618 16.27 -16.39 14.73
CA PRO A 618 16.64 -16.36 16.14
C PRO A 618 17.90 -17.22 16.38
N PHE A 619 19.03 -16.82 15.82
CA PHE A 619 20.32 -17.49 15.99
C PHE A 619 21.01 -17.10 17.31
N GLY A 620 20.56 -16.04 17.97
CA GLY A 620 21.25 -15.49 19.15
C GLY A 620 22.56 -14.76 18.82
N VAL A 621 22.93 -14.66 17.53
CA VAL A 621 24.15 -13.99 17.06
C VAL A 621 23.85 -12.53 16.72
N LYS A 622 24.78 -11.64 17.07
CA LYS A 622 24.76 -10.24 16.65
C LYS A 622 25.46 -10.09 15.29
N PHE A 623 24.68 -9.79 14.25
CA PHE A 623 25.24 -9.59 12.91
C PHE A 623 25.71 -8.15 12.65
N GLY A 624 25.58 -7.24 13.62
CA GLY A 624 26.08 -5.87 13.48
C GLY A 624 25.28 -5.02 12.49
N PHE A 625 23.99 -5.33 12.30
CA PHE A 625 23.08 -4.45 11.57
C PHE A 625 22.62 -3.32 12.51
N PRO A 626 22.62 -2.04 12.09
CA PRO A 626 22.22 -0.93 12.95
C PRO A 626 20.80 -1.04 13.51
N ASP A 627 19.90 -1.66 12.76
CA ASP A 627 18.50 -1.89 13.14
C ASP A 627 18.29 -3.09 14.09
N LYS A 628 19.35 -3.88 14.35
CA LYS A 628 19.39 -5.03 15.27
C LYS A 628 20.70 -5.04 16.08
N PRO A 629 20.86 -4.12 17.05
CA PRO A 629 22.07 -3.96 17.85
C PRO A 629 22.33 -5.07 18.89
#